data_AF-A0AAC9BHV9-F1
#
_entry.id   AF-A0AAC9BHV9-F1
#
_cell.length_a   1.000
_cell.length_b   1.000
_cell.length_c   1.000
_cell.angle_alpha   90.00
_cell.angle_beta   90.00
_cell.angle_gamma   90.00
#
_symmetry.space_group_name_H-M   'P 1'
#
loop_
_entity.id
_entity.type
_entity.pdbx_description
1 polymer ?
#
loop_
_entity_poly.entity_id
_entity_poly.type
_entity_poly.pdbx_seq_one_letter_code
_entity_poly.pdbx_strand_id
1 'polypeptide(L)'
;MTNAERQAAFRARRKAQQSVEAKSVTKRMTVTEMLSDVDAYDECRLEVDALRAELAATRRQVELAEAERNKAFVENDELRTALRLSREERNDAVKELTAKLVDAKSVTPRNAKSSSGLFAEIKRSSKYYGQSGRGELFPVVVLAGGEYVVQGGPGGQYRLKDVWLWAVDAEDPTRRVRLG
;
A
#
# COMPACT_ATOMS: atom_id res chain seq x y z
N MET A 1 2.06 -9.80 -54.36
CA MET A 1 1.63 -11.14 -54.78
C MET A 1 0.25 -11.06 -55.42
N THR A 2 0.20 -11.29 -56.74
CA THR A 2 -1.04 -11.19 -57.54
C THR A 2 -1.92 -12.43 -57.37
N ASN A 3 -3.21 -12.34 -57.70
CA ASN A 3 -4.14 -13.47 -57.56
C ASN A 3 -3.77 -14.65 -58.50
N ALA A 4 -3.18 -14.31 -59.66
CA ALA A 4 -2.64 -15.26 -60.61
C ALA A 4 -1.47 -16.07 -60.01
N GLU A 5 -0.57 -15.43 -59.27
CA GLU A 5 0.54 -16.10 -58.57
C GLU A 5 0.04 -17.07 -57.50
N ARG A 6 -1.02 -16.70 -56.75
CA ARG A 6 -1.62 -17.60 -55.74
C ARG A 6 -2.24 -18.85 -56.36
N GLN A 7 -2.95 -18.70 -57.48
CA GLN A 7 -3.51 -19.84 -58.20
C GLN A 7 -2.43 -20.73 -58.83
N ALA A 8 -1.36 -20.13 -59.38
CA ALA A 8 -0.23 -20.89 -59.90
C ALA A 8 0.46 -21.70 -58.79
N ALA A 9 0.68 -21.10 -57.62
CA ALA A 9 1.25 -21.78 -56.47
C ALA A 9 0.37 -22.93 -55.96
N PHE A 10 -0.95 -22.74 -55.91
CA PHE A 10 -1.89 -23.79 -55.50
C PHE A 10 -1.89 -24.97 -56.49
N ARG A 11 -1.90 -24.69 -57.80
CA ARG A 11 -1.84 -25.74 -58.84
C ARG A 11 -0.52 -26.50 -58.81
N ALA A 12 0.60 -25.80 -58.60
CA ALA A 12 1.92 -26.41 -58.46
C ALA A 12 1.98 -27.36 -57.25
N ARG A 13 1.44 -26.94 -56.09
CA ARG A 13 1.35 -27.77 -54.88
C ARG A 13 0.49 -29.02 -55.10
N ARG A 14 -0.68 -28.87 -55.74
CA ARG A 14 -1.58 -29.99 -56.02
C ARG A 14 -0.97 -31.00 -57.00
N LYS A 15 -0.27 -30.52 -58.03
CA LYS A 15 0.42 -31.38 -59.01
C LYS A 15 1.61 -32.13 -58.37
N ALA A 16 2.32 -31.48 -57.44
CA ALA A 16 3.37 -32.14 -56.67
C ALA A 16 2.81 -33.24 -55.75
N GLN A 17 1.71 -32.98 -55.05
CA GLN A 17 1.03 -33.97 -54.18
C GLN A 17 0.50 -35.18 -54.96
N GLN A 18 -0.14 -34.97 -56.13
CA GLN A 18 -0.62 -36.08 -56.98
C GLN A 18 0.50 -37.03 -57.42
N SER A 19 1.71 -36.53 -57.66
CA SER A 19 2.84 -37.37 -58.08
C SER A 19 3.40 -38.25 -56.95
N VAL A 20 3.18 -37.86 -55.70
CA VAL A 20 3.58 -38.61 -54.50
C VAL A 20 2.52 -39.67 -54.17
N GLU A 21 1.24 -39.30 -54.21
CA GLU A 21 0.11 -40.24 -54.04
C GLU A 21 0.09 -41.32 -55.12
N ALA A 22 0.29 -40.96 -56.40
CA ALA A 22 0.30 -41.93 -57.50
C ALA A 22 1.47 -42.94 -57.39
N LYS A 23 2.62 -42.55 -56.86
CA LYS A 23 3.76 -43.46 -56.61
C LYS A 23 3.53 -44.38 -55.42
N SER A 24 2.73 -43.98 -54.43
CA SER A 24 2.39 -44.80 -53.27
C SER A 24 1.40 -45.93 -53.60
N VAL A 25 0.49 -45.71 -54.55
CA VAL A 25 -0.61 -46.66 -54.86
C VAL A 25 -0.17 -47.83 -55.76
N THR A 26 0.94 -47.72 -56.51
CA THR A 26 1.39 -48.76 -57.46
C THR A 26 2.68 -49.51 -57.07
N LYS A 27 3.31 -49.19 -55.93
CA LYS A 27 4.52 -49.88 -55.48
C LYS A 27 4.13 -51.19 -54.80
N ARG A 28 4.44 -52.34 -55.42
CA ARG A 28 4.40 -53.63 -54.73
C ARG A 28 5.46 -53.61 -53.63
N MET A 29 5.03 -53.40 -52.39
CA MET A 29 5.92 -53.33 -51.24
C MET A 29 6.46 -54.71 -50.91
N THR A 30 7.72 -54.76 -50.47
CA THR A 30 8.28 -56.00 -49.92
C THR A 30 7.68 -56.26 -48.54
N VAL A 31 7.60 -57.52 -48.11
CA VAL A 31 7.04 -57.90 -46.79
C VAL A 31 7.72 -57.12 -45.65
N THR A 32 9.03 -56.86 -45.77
CA THR A 32 9.80 -56.08 -44.80
C THR A 32 9.38 -54.62 -44.74
N GLU A 33 9.10 -53.98 -45.88
CA GLU A 33 8.58 -52.60 -45.91
C GLU A 33 7.16 -52.52 -45.35
N MET A 34 6.31 -53.53 -45.57
CA MET A 34 4.97 -53.55 -44.97
C MET A 34 5.02 -53.72 -43.46
N LEU A 35 5.97 -54.50 -42.92
CA LEU A 35 6.16 -54.65 -41.48
C LEU A 35 6.65 -53.34 -40.84
N SER A 36 7.61 -52.64 -41.47
CA SER A 36 8.11 -51.36 -40.94
C SER A 36 7.05 -50.25 -40.90
N ASP A 37 6.14 -50.22 -41.88
CA ASP A 37 5.04 -49.23 -41.89
C ASP A 37 3.97 -49.54 -40.83
N VAL A 38 3.75 -50.83 -40.53
CA VAL A 38 2.87 -51.25 -39.43
C VAL A 38 3.47 -50.88 -38.08
N ASP A 39 4.78 -51.11 -37.90
CA ASP A 39 5.50 -50.71 -36.68
C ASP A 39 5.44 -49.18 -36.46
N ALA A 40 5.65 -48.39 -37.51
CA ALA A 40 5.54 -46.93 -37.45
C ALA A 40 4.11 -46.44 -37.15
N TYR A 41 3.09 -47.12 -37.67
CA TYR A 41 1.69 -46.79 -37.37
C TYR A 41 1.34 -47.09 -35.91
N ASP A 42 1.81 -48.23 -35.38
CA ASP A 42 1.60 -48.61 -34.00
C ASP A 42 2.30 -47.64 -33.03
N GLU A 43 3.51 -47.19 -33.36
CA GLU A 43 4.20 -46.11 -32.63
C GLU A 43 3.39 -44.81 -32.61
N CYS A 44 2.91 -44.34 -33.76
CA CYS A 44 2.06 -43.14 -33.84
C CYS A 44 0.75 -43.31 -33.05
N ARG A 45 0.15 -44.51 -33.04
CA ARG A 45 -1.07 -44.78 -32.28
C ARG A 45 -0.82 -44.67 -30.78
N LEU A 46 0.29 -45.24 -30.29
CA LEU A 46 0.68 -45.15 -28.89
C LEU A 46 0.96 -43.71 -28.47
N GLU A 47 1.61 -42.91 -29.33
CA GLU A 47 1.84 -41.49 -29.08
C GLU A 47 0.52 -40.70 -28.99
N VAL A 48 -0.42 -40.94 -29.90
CA VAL A 48 -1.74 -40.29 -29.86
C VAL A 48 -2.50 -40.65 -28.59
N ASP A 49 -2.44 -41.90 -28.15
CA ASP A 49 -3.11 -42.33 -26.92
C ASP A 49 -2.43 -41.74 -25.67
N ALA A 50 -1.11 -41.61 -25.67
CA ALA A 50 -0.37 -40.91 -24.62
C ALA A 50 -0.73 -39.42 -24.54
N LEU A 51 -0.76 -38.72 -25.68
CA LEU A 51 -1.14 -37.31 -25.75
C LEU A 51 -2.60 -37.09 -25.34
N ARG A 52 -3.51 -38.02 -25.68
CA ARG A 52 -4.90 -37.97 -25.22
C ARG A 52 -5.01 -38.15 -23.71
N ALA A 53 -4.21 -39.05 -23.12
CA ALA A 53 -4.16 -39.24 -21.69
C ALA A 53 -3.62 -37.98 -20.97
N GLU A 54 -2.57 -37.37 -21.52
CA GLU A 54 -2.00 -36.12 -21.01
C GLU A 54 -3.00 -34.95 -21.12
N LEU A 55 -3.70 -34.83 -22.25
CA LEU A 55 -4.76 -33.83 -22.43
C LEU A 55 -5.90 -34.03 -21.43
N ALA A 56 -6.29 -35.28 -21.15
CA ALA A 56 -7.31 -35.57 -20.16
C ALA A 56 -6.84 -35.21 -18.73
N ALA A 57 -5.57 -35.49 -18.40
CA ALA A 57 -4.99 -35.16 -17.10
C ALA A 57 -4.91 -33.64 -16.90
N THR A 58 -4.41 -32.91 -17.89
CA THR A 58 -4.30 -31.44 -17.85
C THR A 58 -5.67 -30.77 -17.77
N ARG A 59 -6.68 -31.26 -18.50
CA ARG A 59 -8.06 -30.76 -18.36
C ARG A 59 -8.61 -30.93 -16.94
N ARG A 60 -8.40 -32.09 -16.32
CA ARG A 60 -8.79 -32.31 -14.91
C ARG A 60 -8.06 -31.36 -13.96
N GLN A 61 -6.78 -31.10 -14.18
CA GLN A 61 -6.03 -30.13 -13.38
C GLN A 61 -6.60 -28.71 -13.52
N VAL A 62 -6.96 -28.30 -14.74
CA VAL A 62 -7.61 -27.00 -14.99
C VAL A 62 -8.95 -26.92 -14.29
N GLU A 63 -9.79 -27.95 -14.40
CA GLU A 63 -11.10 -28.00 -13.73
C GLU A 63 -10.97 -27.88 -12.20
N LEU A 64 -10.01 -28.58 -11.59
CA LEU A 64 -9.73 -28.48 -10.15
C LEU A 64 -9.24 -27.08 -9.77
N ALA A 65 -8.29 -26.52 -10.53
CA ALA A 65 -7.78 -25.18 -10.28
C ALA A 65 -8.86 -24.11 -10.44
N GLU A 66 -9.77 -24.27 -11.41
CA GLU A 66 -10.91 -23.37 -11.60
C GLU A 66 -11.90 -23.47 -10.43
N ALA A 67 -12.18 -24.69 -9.94
CA ALA A 67 -13.04 -24.89 -8.77
C ALA A 67 -12.44 -24.24 -7.51
N GLU A 68 -11.14 -24.43 -7.27
CA GLU A 68 -10.42 -23.80 -6.16
C GLU A 68 -10.43 -22.27 -6.27
N ARG A 69 -10.15 -21.74 -7.45
CA ARG A 69 -10.20 -20.29 -7.71
C ARG A 69 -11.59 -19.72 -7.47
N ASN A 70 -12.63 -20.41 -7.92
CA ASN A 70 -14.01 -19.96 -7.73
C ASN A 70 -14.39 -19.98 -6.23
N LYS A 71 -13.97 -21.01 -5.48
CA LYS A 71 -14.15 -21.07 -4.04
C LYS A 71 -13.45 -19.90 -3.33
N ALA A 72 -12.19 -19.65 -3.69
CA ALA A 72 -11.42 -18.54 -3.12
C ALA A 72 -12.04 -17.17 -3.45
N PHE A 73 -12.66 -17.02 -4.62
CA PHE A 73 -13.35 -15.80 -5.01
C PHE A 73 -14.57 -15.52 -4.12
N VAL A 74 -15.39 -16.54 -3.86
CA VAL A 74 -16.54 -16.44 -2.95
C VAL A 74 -16.09 -16.08 -1.53
N GLU A 75 -15.09 -16.79 -1.01
CA GLU A 75 -14.52 -16.49 0.31
C GLU A 75 -13.94 -15.07 0.39
N ASN A 76 -13.30 -14.58 -0.67
CA ASN A 76 -12.79 -13.21 -0.72
C ASN A 76 -13.92 -12.17 -0.65
N ASP A 77 -15.04 -12.44 -1.33
CA ASP A 77 -16.22 -11.56 -1.30
C ASP A 77 -16.86 -11.53 0.10
N GLU A 78 -17.01 -12.69 0.73
CA GLU A 78 -17.48 -12.82 2.12
C GLU A 78 -16.56 -12.07 3.10
N LEU A 79 -15.24 -12.20 2.95
CA LEU A 79 -14.27 -11.48 3.78
C LEU A 79 -14.32 -9.97 3.56
N ARG A 80 -14.52 -9.51 2.32
CA ARG A 80 -14.67 -8.07 2.01
C ARG A 80 -15.92 -7.50 2.63
N THR A 81 -17.04 -8.22 2.54
CA THR A 81 -18.31 -7.78 3.13
C THR A 81 -18.22 -7.75 4.65
N ALA A 82 -17.65 -8.79 5.29
CA ALA A 82 -17.39 -8.80 6.73
C ALA A 82 -16.48 -7.66 7.18
N LEU A 83 -15.39 -7.40 6.44
CA LEU A 83 -14.47 -6.30 6.76
C LEU A 83 -15.14 -4.93 6.63
N ARG A 84 -16.03 -4.75 5.65
CA ARG A 84 -16.81 -3.52 5.49
C ARG A 84 -17.71 -3.29 6.70
N LEU A 85 -18.48 -4.30 7.10
CA LEU A 85 -19.36 -4.22 8.26
C LEU A 85 -18.59 -3.92 9.55
N SER A 86 -17.48 -4.63 9.80
CA SER A 86 -16.64 -4.38 10.97
C SER A 86 -16.00 -2.97 10.96
N ARG A 87 -15.71 -2.42 9.78
CA ARG A 87 -15.26 -1.01 9.66
C ARG A 87 -16.37 -0.03 9.99
N GLU A 88 -17.60 -0.29 9.53
CA GLU A 88 -18.77 0.52 9.84
C GLU A 88 -19.05 0.54 11.34
N GLU A 89 -19.09 -0.63 11.99
CA GLU A 89 -19.24 -0.77 13.44
C GLU A 89 -18.17 0.00 14.22
N ARG A 90 -16.89 -0.13 13.82
CA ARG A 90 -15.79 0.62 14.44
C ARG A 90 -15.94 2.13 14.25
N ASN A 91 -16.36 2.57 13.07
CA ASN A 91 -16.55 3.99 12.80
C ASN A 91 -17.69 4.57 13.66
N ASP A 92 -18.78 3.82 13.82
CA ASP A 92 -19.90 4.26 14.65
C ASP A 92 -19.53 4.28 16.14
N ALA A 93 -18.78 3.28 16.62
CA ALA A 93 -18.21 3.30 17.97
C ALA A 93 -17.25 4.48 18.19
N VAL A 94 -16.41 4.81 17.20
CA VAL A 94 -15.54 5.99 17.27
C VAL A 94 -16.36 7.26 17.32
N LYS A 95 -17.40 7.41 16.48
CA LYS A 95 -18.29 8.58 16.53
C LYS A 95 -18.92 8.73 17.93
N GLU A 96 -19.44 7.64 18.49
CA GLU A 96 -20.04 7.64 19.82
C GLU A 96 -19.03 8.05 20.90
N LEU A 97 -17.81 7.49 20.86
CA LEU A 97 -16.73 7.87 21.79
C LEU A 97 -16.32 9.33 21.62
N THR A 98 -16.23 9.82 20.38
CA THR A 98 -15.92 11.24 20.13
C THR A 98 -17.00 12.17 20.64
N ALA A 99 -18.29 11.82 20.48
CA ALA A 99 -19.40 12.58 21.02
C ALA A 99 -19.32 12.62 22.55
N LYS A 100 -19.13 11.47 23.21
CA LYS A 100 -18.92 11.39 24.66
C LYS A 100 -17.72 12.21 25.14
N LEU A 101 -16.64 12.29 24.35
CA LEU A 101 -15.47 13.10 24.69
C LEU A 101 -15.74 14.60 24.55
N VAL A 102 -16.51 15.02 23.54
CA VAL A 102 -16.94 16.40 23.37
C VAL A 102 -17.85 16.82 24.53
N ASP A 103 -18.80 15.96 24.90
CA ASP A 103 -19.70 16.19 26.03
C ASP A 103 -18.93 16.21 27.36
N ALA A 104 -17.96 15.31 27.56
CA ALA A 104 -17.10 15.31 28.74
C ALA A 104 -16.21 16.56 28.82
N LYS A 105 -15.72 17.09 27.69
CA LYS A 105 -15.00 18.38 27.63
C LYS A 105 -15.88 19.58 27.97
N SER A 106 -17.21 19.46 27.86
CA SER A 106 -18.15 20.53 28.21
C SER A 106 -18.45 20.63 29.71
N VAL A 107 -18.12 19.59 30.51
CA VAL A 107 -18.46 19.51 31.95
C VAL A 107 -17.23 19.51 32.89
N THR A 108 -16.01 19.72 32.38
CA THR A 108 -14.85 20.00 33.25
C THR A 108 -14.51 21.49 33.31
N PRO A 109 -14.99 22.26 34.31
CA PRO A 109 -14.24 23.41 34.77
C PRO A 109 -13.15 22.89 35.70
N ARG A 110 -11.93 22.68 35.18
CA ARG A 110 -10.65 22.71 35.93
C ARG A 110 -9.55 21.99 35.14
N ASN A 111 -8.78 22.74 34.37
CA ASN A 111 -7.36 22.74 34.68
C ASN A 111 -7.22 23.64 35.91
N ALA A 112 -7.38 23.05 37.10
CA ALA A 112 -6.99 23.71 38.32
C ALA A 112 -5.50 23.99 38.21
N LYS A 113 -5.18 25.27 38.07
CA LYS A 113 -3.91 25.91 38.40
C LYS A 113 -3.06 25.05 39.34
N SER A 114 -2.01 24.44 38.81
CA SER A 114 -0.82 24.06 39.59
C SER A 114 0.41 23.90 38.71
N SER A 115 0.49 24.61 37.57
CA SER A 115 1.80 24.92 37.01
C SER A 115 2.15 26.32 37.45
N SER A 116 3.11 26.41 38.37
CA SER A 116 3.96 27.57 38.49
C SER A 116 4.32 28.01 37.07
N GLY A 117 3.91 29.21 36.66
CA GLY A 117 4.15 29.67 35.31
C GLY A 117 5.63 29.98 35.14
N LEU A 118 6.18 29.64 33.98
CA LEU A 118 7.48 30.14 33.57
C LEU A 118 7.30 31.57 33.03
N PHE A 119 8.01 32.52 33.62
CA PHE A 119 8.00 33.92 33.21
C PHE A 119 9.39 34.36 32.80
N ALA A 120 9.46 35.43 32.02
CA ALA A 120 10.70 36.07 31.65
C ALA A 120 10.68 37.58 31.92
N GLU A 121 11.86 38.13 32.18
CA GLU A 121 12.13 39.56 32.24
C GLU A 121 13.23 39.88 31.20
N ILE A 122 13.05 40.93 30.40
CA ILE A 122 14.09 41.35 29.44
C ILE A 122 15.25 41.99 30.18
N LYS A 123 16.47 41.46 29.98
CA LYS A 123 17.68 42.01 30.61
C LYS A 123 17.94 43.43 30.12
N ARG A 124 18.50 44.27 30.99
CA ARG A 124 18.91 45.64 30.61
C ARG A 124 19.98 45.70 29.52
N SER A 125 20.77 44.64 29.40
CA SER A 125 21.81 44.50 28.37
C SER A 125 21.28 43.99 27.03
N SER A 126 20.02 43.58 26.95
CA SER A 126 19.41 43.06 25.73
C SER A 126 19.10 44.19 24.74
N LYS A 127 19.23 43.90 23.44
CA LYS A 127 18.74 44.80 22.38
C LYS A 127 17.22 45.05 22.47
N TYR A 128 16.48 44.14 23.07
CA TYR A 128 15.01 44.22 23.21
C TYR A 128 14.57 44.98 24.47
N TYR A 129 15.52 45.49 25.26
CA TYR A 129 15.20 46.23 26.47
C TYR A 129 14.36 47.49 26.15
N GLY A 130 13.24 47.64 26.83
CA GLY A 130 12.25 48.71 26.60
C GLY A 130 10.98 48.26 25.87
N GLN A 131 10.90 47.02 25.39
CA GLN A 131 9.63 46.46 24.86
C GLN A 131 8.61 46.12 25.96
N SER A 132 9.08 45.93 27.19
CA SER A 132 8.26 45.76 28.39
C SER A 132 8.61 46.84 29.42
N GLY A 133 7.74 47.02 30.40
CA GLY A 133 8.01 47.81 31.59
C GLY A 133 9.24 47.30 32.36
N ARG A 134 9.87 48.19 33.11
CA ARG A 134 11.07 47.88 33.89
C ARG A 134 10.74 46.85 34.97
N GLY A 135 11.36 45.67 34.89
CA GLY A 135 11.12 44.57 35.85
C GLY A 135 9.80 43.83 35.61
N GLU A 136 9.12 44.09 34.49
CA GLU A 136 7.87 43.43 34.14
C GLU A 136 8.13 41.99 33.72
N LEU A 137 7.38 41.07 34.31
CA LEU A 137 7.40 39.65 33.99
C LEU A 137 6.30 39.34 32.97
N PHE A 138 6.65 38.59 31.93
CA PHE A 138 5.69 38.08 30.96
C PHE A 138 5.79 36.55 30.85
N PRO A 139 4.66 35.86 30.61
CA PRO A 139 4.65 34.41 30.51
C PRO A 139 5.40 33.94 29.27
N VAL A 140 6.17 32.86 29.41
CA VAL A 140 6.96 32.28 28.32
C VAL A 140 6.96 30.76 28.34
N VAL A 141 7.30 30.18 27.19
CA VAL A 141 7.60 28.75 27.02
C VAL A 141 8.98 28.63 26.41
N VAL A 142 9.76 27.62 26.83
CA VAL A 142 11.06 27.30 26.25
C VAL A 142 10.89 26.12 25.29
N LEU A 143 11.23 26.33 24.02
CA LEU A 143 11.22 25.31 22.98
C LEU A 143 12.64 24.74 22.77
N ALA A 144 12.72 23.51 22.25
CA ALA A 144 13.99 22.91 21.88
C ALA A 144 14.44 23.38 20.49
N GLY A 145 15.69 23.90 20.40
CA GLY A 145 16.37 24.18 19.13
C GLY A 145 16.40 25.66 18.70
N GLY A 146 17.51 26.05 18.05
CA GLY A 146 17.72 27.42 17.51
C GLY A 146 18.29 28.42 18.53
N GLU A 147 18.48 29.68 18.09
CA GLU A 147 18.98 30.76 18.97
C GLU A 147 17.84 31.43 19.78
N TYR A 148 16.62 31.45 19.24
CA TYR A 148 15.42 32.09 19.81
C TYR A 148 14.48 31.08 20.47
N VAL A 149 14.95 30.46 21.55
CA VAL A 149 14.26 29.36 22.23
C VAL A 149 13.16 29.81 23.19
N VAL A 150 13.14 31.09 23.60
CA VAL A 150 12.14 31.62 24.53
C VAL A 150 11.00 32.24 23.73
N GLN A 151 9.81 31.67 23.81
CA GLN A 151 8.62 32.12 23.09
C GLN A 151 7.61 32.75 24.06
N GLY A 152 7.08 33.92 23.71
CA GLY A 152 6.14 34.70 24.52
C GLY A 152 6.53 36.18 24.65
N GLY A 153 5.71 36.94 25.37
CA GLY A 153 5.94 38.36 25.63
C GLY A 153 5.80 39.30 24.42
N PRO A 154 6.13 40.60 24.59
CA PRO A 154 5.84 41.65 23.61
C PRO A 154 6.47 41.46 22.21
N GLY A 155 7.72 41.01 22.15
CA GLY A 155 8.47 40.74 20.92
C GLY A 155 8.24 39.34 20.35
N GLY A 156 7.38 38.52 20.97
CA GLY A 156 7.04 37.16 20.54
C GLY A 156 8.12 36.10 20.80
N GLN A 157 9.40 36.43 20.57
CA GLN A 157 10.50 35.49 20.76
C GLN A 157 11.82 36.15 21.18
N TYR A 158 12.59 35.46 22.02
CA TYR A 158 13.84 35.94 22.58
C TYR A 158 14.89 34.82 22.71
N ARG A 159 16.15 35.23 22.89
CA ARG A 159 17.27 34.33 23.18
C ARG A 159 17.45 34.20 24.69
N LEU A 160 17.94 33.05 25.18
CA LEU A 160 18.23 32.87 26.61
C LEU A 160 19.22 33.90 27.18
N LYS A 161 20.15 34.42 26.36
CA LYS A 161 21.09 35.46 26.80
C LYS A 161 20.41 36.81 27.08
N ASP A 162 19.27 37.07 26.45
CA ASP A 162 18.57 38.36 26.43
C ASP A 162 17.51 38.49 27.54
N VAL A 163 17.16 37.39 28.22
CA VAL A 163 16.09 37.35 29.24
C VAL A 163 16.54 36.63 30.52
N TRP A 164 15.97 37.02 31.67
CA TRP A 164 16.02 36.24 32.90
C TRP A 164 14.77 35.37 33.00
N LEU A 165 14.92 34.09 33.36
CA LEU A 165 13.79 33.18 33.57
C LEU A 165 13.41 33.13 35.05
N TRP A 166 12.11 33.06 35.30
CA TRP A 166 11.52 33.05 36.64
C TRP A 166 10.46 31.96 36.73
N ALA A 167 10.53 31.13 37.75
CA ALA A 167 9.39 30.35 38.21
C ALA A 167 8.57 31.20 39.16
N VAL A 168 7.30 31.43 38.85
CA VAL A 168 6.37 32.20 39.70
C VAL A 168 5.34 31.26 40.29
N ASP A 169 5.14 31.32 41.61
CA ASP A 169 4.10 30.54 42.28
C ASP A 169 2.71 30.93 41.76
N ALA A 170 1.86 29.94 41.52
CA ALA A 170 0.52 30.16 40.97
C ALA A 170 -0.43 30.78 42.01
N GLU A 171 -0.13 30.62 43.30
CA GLU A 171 -0.92 31.15 44.41
C GLU A 171 -0.42 32.52 44.89
N ASP A 172 0.89 32.76 44.83
CA ASP A 172 1.53 34.02 45.24
C ASP A 172 2.51 34.55 44.17
N PRO A 173 2.08 35.52 43.35
CA PRO A 173 2.92 36.12 42.30
C PRO A 173 4.19 36.81 42.81
N THR A 174 4.24 37.14 44.09
CA THR A 174 5.43 37.75 44.70
C THR A 174 6.52 36.72 45.01
N ARG A 175 6.12 35.45 45.16
CA ARG A 175 7.02 34.32 45.38
C ARG A 175 7.55 33.81 44.04
N ARG A 176 8.70 34.36 43.64
CA ARG A 176 9.40 34.00 42.40
C ARG A 176 10.84 33.55 42.66
N VAL A 177 11.27 32.53 41.93
CA VAL A 177 12.64 32.02 41.95
C VAL A 177 13.25 32.22 40.57
N ARG A 178 14.45 32.80 40.52
CA ARG A 178 15.18 32.97 39.26
C ARG A 178 15.83 31.66 38.84
N LEU A 179 15.62 31.28 37.59
CA LEU A 179 16.14 30.07 36.95
C LEU A 179 17.32 30.44 36.04
N GLY A 180 18.48 30.75 36.64
CA GLY A 180 19.70 31.13 35.91
C GLY A 180 19.80 32.60 35.50
#